data_AF-A0A6I2UHU5-F1
#
_entry.id   AF-A0A6I2UHU5-F1
#
_cell.length_a   1.000
_cell.length_b   1.000
_cell.length_c   1.000
_cell.angle_alpha   90.00
_cell.angle_beta   90.00
_cell.angle_gamma   90.00
#
_symmetry.space_group_name_H-M   'P 1'
#
loop_
_entity.id
_entity.type
_entity.pdbx_description
1 polymer ?
#
loop_
_entity_poly.entity_id
_entity_poly.type
_entity_poly.pdbx_seq_one_letter_code
_entity_poly.pdbx_strand_id
1 'polypeptide(L)'
;MSVFSDLIKEKRLSMKLSLRSAAKMIGISYTYLDILEKGVDKRTGITNKPTPETLEMIASAYRLDYNYLLSLWGYIKSVNLELPSYLQELLEECKHFSEDDVSSLIQYAKFISWQRKECIKQQT
;
A
#
# COMPACT_ATOMS: atom_id res chain seq x y z
N MET A 1 20.03 -2.89 -3.55
CA MET A 1 18.85 -2.32 -4.22
C MET A 1 17.87 -1.91 -3.13
N SER A 2 17.11 -0.84 -3.33
CA SER A 2 16.17 -0.33 -2.30
C SER A 2 14.84 -1.05 -2.44
N VAL A 3 14.21 -1.43 -1.32
CA VAL A 3 12.88 -2.07 -1.26
C VAL A 3 11.85 -1.30 -2.08
N PHE A 4 11.91 0.03 -2.05
CA PHE A 4 11.04 0.91 -2.83
C PHE A 4 11.26 0.78 -4.35
N SER A 5 12.51 0.70 -4.79
CA SER A 5 12.85 0.60 -6.21
C SER A 5 12.36 -0.70 -6.83
N ASP A 6 12.52 -1.80 -6.09
CA ASP A 6 12.04 -3.11 -6.52
C ASP A 6 10.50 -3.15 -6.56
N LEU A 7 9.83 -2.62 -5.53
CA LEU A 7 8.36 -2.51 -5.48
C LEU A 7 7.76 -1.78 -6.69
N ILE A 8 8.29 -0.61 -7.04
CA ILE A 8 7.80 0.19 -8.17
C ILE A 8 8.03 -0.54 -9.49
N LYS A 9 9.21 -1.13 -9.66
CA LYS A 9 9.56 -1.88 -10.86
C LYS A 9 8.65 -3.09 -11.05
N GLU A 10 8.40 -3.85 -9.99
CA GLU A 10 7.49 -5.00 -10.01
C GLU A 10 6.06 -4.59 -10.36
N LYS A 11 5.56 -3.49 -9.80
CA LYS A 11 4.22 -2.95 -10.11
C LYS A 11 4.11 -2.52 -11.57
N ARG A 12 5.13 -1.86 -12.11
CA ARG A 12 5.15 -1.53 -13.54
C ARG A 12 5.09 -2.78 -14.43
N LEU A 13 5.88 -3.80 -14.09
CA LEU A 13 5.97 -5.04 -14.86
C LEU A 13 4.68 -5.87 -14.78
N SER A 14 4.05 -5.95 -13.62
CA SER A 14 2.77 -6.66 -13.45
C SER A 14 1.64 -6.02 -14.27
N MET A 15 1.68 -4.70 -14.43
CA MET A 15 0.77 -3.94 -15.30
C MET A 15 1.17 -3.95 -16.79
N LYS A 16 2.27 -4.64 -17.16
CA LYS A 16 2.82 -4.71 -18.53
C LYS A 16 3.11 -3.32 -19.14
N LEU A 17 3.46 -2.34 -18.31
CA LEU A 17 3.73 -0.98 -18.76
C LEU A 17 5.19 -0.80 -19.18
N SER A 18 5.41 -0.13 -20.31
CA SER A 18 6.72 0.42 -20.65
C SER A 18 7.08 1.53 -19.64
N LEU A 19 8.37 1.80 -19.47
CA LEU A 19 8.84 2.88 -18.61
C LEU A 19 8.21 4.24 -18.99
N ARG A 20 8.11 4.53 -20.30
CA ARG A 20 7.48 5.77 -20.80
C ARG A 20 5.98 5.82 -20.51
N SER A 21 5.27 4.71 -20.71
CA SER A 21 3.83 4.62 -20.44
C SER A 21 3.54 4.80 -18.95
N ALA A 22 4.34 4.17 -18.10
CA ALA A 22 4.25 4.29 -16.66
C ALA A 22 4.53 5.72 -16.18
N ALA A 23 5.60 6.35 -16.66
CA ALA A 23 5.93 7.72 -16.29
C ALA A 23 4.82 8.70 -16.68
N LYS A 24 4.25 8.55 -17.89
CA LYS A 24 3.10 9.33 -18.34
C LYS A 24 1.85 9.11 -17.47
N MET A 25 1.59 7.87 -17.05
CA MET A 25 0.46 7.52 -16.19
C MET A 25 0.60 8.12 -14.78
N ILE A 26 1.82 8.11 -14.22
CA ILE A 26 2.12 8.70 -12.90
C ILE A 26 2.13 10.24 -12.97
N GLY A 27 2.50 10.82 -14.12
CA GLY A 27 2.66 12.27 -14.27
C GLY A 27 4.08 12.77 -13.97
N ILE A 28 5.09 11.92 -14.12
CA ILE A 28 6.51 12.24 -13.90
C ILE A 28 7.34 12.03 -15.17
N SER A 29 8.58 12.52 -15.19
CA SER A 29 9.48 12.29 -16.33
C SER A 29 9.96 10.82 -16.37
N TYR A 30 10.13 10.28 -17.58
CA TYR A 30 10.61 8.90 -17.75
C TYR A 30 12.02 8.71 -17.17
N THR A 31 12.89 9.73 -17.27
CA THR A 31 14.24 9.72 -16.70
C THR A 31 14.18 9.65 -15.17
N TYR A 32 13.21 10.36 -14.57
CA TYR A 32 13.03 10.32 -13.13
C TYR A 32 12.52 8.95 -12.65
N LEU A 33 11.55 8.36 -13.35
CA LEU A 33 11.09 6.99 -13.06
C LEU A 33 12.22 5.96 -13.19
N ASP A 34 13.06 6.07 -14.22
CA ASP A 34 14.24 5.20 -14.40
C ASP A 34 15.20 5.26 -13.20
N ILE A 35 15.45 6.47 -12.69
CA ILE A 35 16.30 6.69 -11.50
C ILE A 35 15.65 6.06 -10.26
N LEU A 36 14.34 6.23 -10.07
CA LEU A 36 13.61 5.63 -8.94
C LEU A 36 13.67 4.10 -8.97
N GLU A 37 13.53 3.47 -10.13
CA GLU A 37 13.62 2.00 -10.29
C GLU A 37 15.06 1.47 -10.11
N LYS A 38 16.09 2.30 -10.32
CA LYS A 38 17.49 1.93 -10.09
C LYS A 38 17.94 2.15 -8.64
N GLY A 39 17.26 3.04 -7.92
CA GLY A 39 17.43 3.28 -6.48
C GLY A 39 18.66 4.09 -6.07
N VAL A 40 19.80 3.96 -6.76
CA VAL A 40 21.01 4.75 -6.53
C VAL A 40 21.73 4.98 -7.84
N ASP A 41 22.07 6.23 -8.15
CA ASP A 41 23.00 6.52 -9.23
C ASP A 41 24.43 6.18 -8.79
N LYS A 42 24.98 5.09 -9.34
CA LYS A 42 26.33 4.57 -9.00
C LYS A 42 27.46 5.57 -9.25
N ARG A 43 27.24 6.60 -10.08
CA ARG A 43 28.26 7.61 -10.41
C ARG A 43 28.33 8.76 -9.42
N THR A 44 27.21 9.10 -8.77
CA THR A 44 27.11 10.28 -7.90
C THR A 44 26.86 9.91 -6.45
N GLY A 45 26.38 8.69 -6.17
CA GLY A 45 25.97 8.27 -4.84
C GLY A 45 24.70 8.97 -4.35
N ILE A 46 24.07 9.79 -5.18
CA ILE A 46 22.90 10.59 -4.81
C ILE A 46 21.65 9.75 -5.01
N THR A 47 20.91 9.54 -3.92
CA THR A 47 19.55 9.04 -3.95
C THR A 47 18.61 10.22 -4.11
N ASN A 48 17.90 10.28 -5.24
CA ASN A 48 16.84 11.26 -5.41
C ASN A 48 15.67 10.86 -4.51
N LYS A 49 15.63 11.41 -3.29
CA LYS A 49 14.54 11.23 -2.36
C LYS A 49 13.26 11.82 -3.00
N PRO A 50 12.25 11.01 -3.35
CA PRO A 50 10.99 11.52 -3.88
C PRO A 50 10.28 12.35 -2.82
N THR A 51 9.63 13.42 -3.25
CA THR A 51 8.80 14.25 -2.37
C THR A 51 7.51 13.51 -2.00
N PRO A 52 6.82 13.90 -0.91
CA PRO A 52 5.52 13.35 -0.57
C PRO A 52 4.51 13.43 -1.74
N GLU A 53 4.48 14.53 -2.49
CA GLU A 53 3.59 14.69 -3.65
C GLU A 53 3.90 13.66 -4.75
N THR A 54 5.19 13.38 -4.96
CA THR A 54 5.63 12.34 -5.90
C THR A 54 5.15 10.97 -5.45
N LEU A 55 5.27 10.67 -4.16
CA LEU A 55 4.83 9.40 -3.59
C LEU A 55 3.31 9.23 -3.68
N GLU A 56 2.54 10.31 -3.52
CA GLU A 56 1.09 10.32 -3.70
C GLU A 56 0.69 10.02 -5.14
N MET A 57 1.35 10.65 -6.12
CA MET A 57 1.14 10.37 -7.54
C MET A 57 1.42 8.90 -7.88
N ILE A 58 2.52 8.35 -7.36
CA ILE A 58 2.87 6.93 -7.55
C ILE A 58 1.83 6.02 -6.89
N ALA A 59 1.42 6.33 -5.66
CA ALA A 59 0.44 5.56 -4.90
C ALA A 59 -0.89 5.48 -5.66
N SER A 60 -1.37 6.61 -6.17
CA SER A 60 -2.60 6.70 -6.97
C SER A 60 -2.49 5.88 -8.27
N ALA A 61 -1.40 6.05 -9.03
CA ALA A 61 -1.21 5.37 -10.31
C ALA A 61 -1.10 3.84 -10.17
N TYR A 62 -0.40 3.36 -9.13
CA TYR A 62 -0.16 1.93 -8.92
C TYR A 62 -1.09 1.28 -7.89
N ARG A 63 -2.06 2.02 -7.37
CA ARG A 63 -2.96 1.59 -6.30
C ARG A 63 -2.19 1.00 -5.11
N LEU A 64 -1.16 1.73 -4.68
CA LEU A 64 -0.35 1.40 -3.51
C LEU A 64 -0.83 2.22 -2.31
N ASP A 65 -0.52 1.73 -1.11
CA ASP A 65 -0.73 2.51 0.11
C ASP A 65 0.28 3.65 0.19
N TYR A 66 -0.22 4.89 0.16
CA TYR A 66 0.58 6.11 0.27
C TYR A 66 1.37 6.18 1.58
N ASN A 67 0.76 5.80 2.72
CA ASN A 67 1.43 5.79 4.02
C ASN A 67 2.57 4.77 4.05
N TYR A 68 2.38 3.62 3.41
CA TYR A 68 3.44 2.65 3.25
C TYR A 68 4.63 3.24 2.49
N LEU A 69 4.40 3.94 1.37
CA LEU A 69 5.46 4.61 0.62
C LEU A 69 6.15 5.70 1.44
N LEU A 70 5.40 6.51 2.20
CA LEU A 70 5.98 7.51 3.11
C LEU A 70 6.87 6.88 4.18
N SER A 71 6.45 5.72 4.72
CA SER A 71 7.21 5.01 5.76
C SER A 71 8.53 4.46 5.22
N LEU A 72 8.54 3.93 3.98
CA LEU A 72 9.77 3.46 3.31
C LEU A 72 10.82 4.57 3.15
N TRP A 73 10.37 5.82 2.97
CA TRP A 73 11.23 6.99 2.84
C TRP A 73 11.47 7.74 4.15
N GLY A 74 10.97 7.19 5.27
CA GLY A 74 11.14 7.74 6.61
C GLY A 74 10.42 9.07 6.84
N TYR A 75 9.42 9.42 6.01
CA TYR A 75 8.59 10.60 6.23
C TYR A 75 7.64 10.41 7.41
N ILE A 76 7.19 9.18 7.63
CA ILE A 76 6.40 8.79 8.79
C ILE A 76 7.03 7.57 9.46
N LYS A 77 6.87 7.46 10.78
CA LYS A 77 7.17 6.22 11.46
C LYS A 77 6.05 5.24 11.15
N SER A 78 6.39 4.07 10.63
CA SER A 78 5.44 2.96 10.57
C SER A 78 5.00 2.68 12.01
N VAL A 79 3.72 2.85 12.31
CA VAL A 79 3.16 2.34 13.55
C VAL A 79 3.20 0.82 13.40
N ASN A 80 4.15 0.16 14.06
CA ASN A 80 4.05 -1.28 14.27
C ASN A 80 2.84 -1.48 15.17
N LEU A 81 1.69 -1.70 14.55
CA LEU A 81 0.52 -2.19 15.24
C LEU A 81 0.88 -3.61 15.64
N GLU A 82 1.36 -3.79 16.88
CA GLU A 82 1.44 -5.10 17.51
C GLU A 82 0.01 -5.62 17.62
N LEU A 83 -0.43 -6.32 16.57
CA LEU A 83 -1.74 -6.91 16.51
C LEU A 83 -1.75 -8.11 17.47
N PRO A 84 -2.75 -8.21 18.37
CA PRO A 84 -2.96 -9.40 19.16
C PRO A 84 -2.97 -10.68 18.32
N SER A 85 -2.44 -11.78 18.85
CA SER A 85 -2.25 -13.06 18.14
C SER A 85 -3.50 -13.51 17.36
N TYR A 86 -4.68 -13.40 17.96
CA TYR A 86 -5.95 -13.80 17.33
C TYR A 86 -6.32 -12.98 16.08
N LEU A 87 -5.86 -11.72 15.97
CA LEU A 87 -6.08 -10.91 14.77
C LEU A 87 -5.12 -11.29 13.64
N GLN A 88 -3.91 -11.75 13.99
CA GLN A 88 -2.93 -12.19 12.98
C GLN A 88 -3.42 -13.46 12.28
N GLU A 89 -3.94 -14.43 13.05
CA GLU A 89 -4.54 -15.65 12.53
C GLU A 89 -5.70 -15.34 11.55
N LEU A 90 -6.61 -14.44 11.95
CA LEU A 90 -7.70 -13.99 11.10
C LEU A 90 -7.21 -13.35 9.79
N LEU A 91 -6.18 -12.50 9.87
CA LEU A 91 -5.61 -11.83 8.71
C LEU A 91 -4.93 -12.78 7.74
N GLU A 92 -4.22 -13.80 8.23
CA GLU A 92 -3.61 -14.82 7.38
C GLU A 92 -4.67 -15.57 6.55
N GLU A 93 -5.78 -15.97 7.16
CA GLU A 93 -6.90 -16.60 6.44
C GLU A 93 -7.52 -15.65 5.41
N CYS A 94 -7.73 -14.38 5.78
CA CYS A 94 -8.32 -13.38 4.90
C CYS A 94 -7.48 -13.09 3.64
N LYS A 95 -6.17 -13.41 3.60
CA LYS A 95 -5.33 -13.20 2.41
C LYS A 95 -5.78 -14.01 1.20
N HIS A 96 -6.53 -15.10 1.41
CA HIS A 96 -7.01 -15.99 0.35
C HIS A 96 -8.43 -15.67 -0.11
N PHE A 97 -9.08 -14.67 0.48
CA PHE A 97 -10.50 -14.41 0.28
C PHE A 97 -10.73 -13.56 -0.95
N SER A 98 -11.81 -13.83 -1.68
CA SER A 98 -12.27 -12.98 -2.78
C SER A 98 -12.95 -11.71 -2.24
N GLU A 99 -13.19 -10.74 -3.12
CA GLU A 99 -13.92 -9.51 -2.74
C GLU A 99 -15.32 -9.81 -2.17
N ASP A 100 -15.99 -10.85 -2.69
CA ASP A 100 -17.32 -11.28 -2.24
C ASP A 100 -17.29 -11.92 -0.84
N ASP A 101 -16.24 -12.70 -0.55
CA ASP A 101 -16.03 -13.30 0.77
C ASP A 101 -15.79 -12.21 1.82
N VAL A 102 -14.94 -11.24 1.50
CA VAL A 102 -14.67 -10.08 2.36
C VAL A 102 -15.95 -9.28 2.59
N SER A 103 -16.78 -9.09 1.56
CA SER A 103 -18.08 -8.42 1.70
C SER A 103 -18.99 -9.17 2.67
N SER A 104 -19.06 -10.50 2.57
CA SER A 104 -19.86 -11.35 3.46
C SER A 104 -19.38 -11.26 4.92
N LEU A 105 -18.06 -11.28 5.14
CA LEU A 105 -17.47 -11.08 6.48
C LEU A 105 -17.83 -9.72 7.07
N ILE A 106 -17.78 -8.65 6.26
CA ILE A 106 -18.15 -7.31 6.70
C ILE A 106 -19.62 -7.27 7.12
N GLN A 107 -20.52 -7.91 6.36
CA GLN A 107 -21.93 -7.98 6.73
C GLN A 107 -22.13 -8.74 8.05
N TYR A 108 -21.42 -9.85 8.24
CA TYR A 108 -21.48 -10.61 9.48
C TYR A 108 -20.94 -9.82 10.68
N ALA A 109 -19.81 -9.12 10.53
CA ALA A 109 -19.25 -8.27 11.57
C ALA A 109 -20.20 -7.12 11.95
N LYS A 110 -20.87 -6.52 10.95
CA LYS A 110 -21.93 -5.53 11.16
C LYS A 110 -23.11 -6.12 11.92
N PHE A 111 -23.53 -7.33 11.58
CA PHE A 111 -24.60 -8.05 12.27
C PHE A 111 -24.25 -8.31 13.74
N ILE A 112 -23.06 -8.83 14.05
CA ILE A 112 -22.60 -9.02 15.44
C ILE A 112 -22.62 -7.68 16.20
N SER A 113 -22.14 -6.62 15.55
CA SER A 113 -22.11 -5.27 16.14
C SER A 113 -23.52 -4.75 16.42
N TRP A 114 -24.48 -5.02 15.54
CA TRP A 114 -25.88 -4.69 15.72
C TRP A 114 -26.50 -5.49 16.88
N GLN A 115 -26.31 -6.81 16.93
CA GLN A 115 -26.84 -7.65 18.01
C GLN A 115 -26.39 -7.18 19.39
N ARG A 116 -25.10 -6.83 19.55
CA ARG A 116 -24.57 -6.29 20.81
C ARG A 116 -25.26 -5.00 21.23
N LYS A 117 -25.55 -4.10 20.29
CA LYS A 117 -26.25 -2.83 20.56
C LYS A 117 -27.70 -3.04 20.97
N GLU A 118 -28.40 -4.00 20.36
CA GLU A 118 -29.78 -4.30 20.70
C GLU A 118 -29.92 -5.01 22.06
N CYS A 119 -28.99 -5.89 22.43
CA CYS A 119 -28.98 -6.49 23.77
C CYS A 119 -28.79 -5.45 24.89
N ILE A 120 -27.96 -4.41 24.66
CA ILE A 120 -27.73 -3.34 25.64
C ILE A 120 -28.99 -2.50 25.87
N LYS A 121 -29.82 -2.30 24.83
CA LYS A 121 -31.08 -1.54 24.94
C LYS A 121 -32.17 -2.28 25.72
N GLN A 122 -32.12 -3.61 25.83
CA GLN A 122 -33.11 -4.40 26.57
C GLN A 122 -32.78 -4.53 28.08
N GLN A 123 -31.69 -3.93 28.54
CA GLN A 123 -31.23 -3.94 29.95
C GLN A 123 -31.29 -2.56 30.63
N THR A 124 -31.95 -1.59 30.00
CA THR A 124 -32.26 -0.25 30.56
C THR A 124 -33.75 -0.04 30.52
#